data_AF-A0A2V8RF15-F1
#
_entry.id   AF-A0A2V8RF15-F1
#
_cell.length_a   1.000
_cell.length_b   1.000
_cell.length_c   1.000
_cell.angle_alpha   90.00
_cell.angle_beta   90.00
_cell.angle_gamma   90.00
#
_symmetry.space_group_name_H-M   'P 1'
#
loop_
_entity.id
_entity.type
_entity.pdbx_description
1 polymer ?
#
loop_
_entity_poly.entity_id
_entity_poly.type
_entity_poly.pdbx_seq_one_letter_code
_entity_poly.pdbx_strand_id
1 'polypeptide(L)' 'RLIADPGNWDQTQHGITLGESGWPNNPHWKDQLDDWRNVTPRAFPFTKGAVESATKEILVLEPAPK' A
#
# COMPACT_ATOMS: atom_id res chain seq x y z
N ARG A 1 -3.52 -4.63 -10.34
CA ARG A 1 -2.74 -4.24 -11.53
C ARG A 1 -1.36 -3.80 -11.04
N LEU A 2 -0.29 -4.20 -11.73
CA LEU A 2 1.09 -3.90 -11.34
C LEU A 2 1.86 -3.37 -12.55
N ILE A 3 2.55 -2.24 -12.39
CA ILE A 3 3.48 -1.67 -13.35
C ILE A 3 4.82 -1.56 -12.65
N ALA A 4 5.74 -2.49 -12.94
CA ALA A 4 7.04 -2.54 -12.32
C ALA A 4 8.06 -1.70 -13.11
N ASP A 5 8.86 -0.91 -12.40
CA ASP A 5 10.05 -0.23 -12.93
C ASP A 5 11.30 -0.80 -12.24
N PRO A 6 11.98 -1.79 -12.84
CA PRO A 6 13.19 -2.39 -12.25
C PRO A 6 14.38 -1.44 -12.17
N GLY A 7 14.38 -0.33 -12.93
CA GLY A 7 15.43 0.69 -12.89
C GLY A 7 15.24 1.67 -11.73
N ASN A 8 13.99 1.85 -11.27
CA ASN A 8 13.66 2.61 -10.08
C ASN A 8 12.40 2.06 -9.41
N TRP A 9 12.58 1.22 -8.39
CA TRP A 9 11.47 0.56 -7.73
C TRP A 9 10.47 1.51 -7.06
N ASP A 10 10.87 2.73 -6.67
CA ASP A 10 9.94 3.73 -6.12
C ASP A 10 8.97 4.31 -7.18
N GLN A 11 9.22 4.07 -8.48
CA GLN A 11 8.29 4.39 -9.57
C GLN A 11 7.32 3.25 -9.89
N THR A 12 7.45 2.11 -9.22
CA THR A 12 6.48 1.01 -9.36
C THR A 12 5.10 1.47 -8.91
N GLN A 13 4.07 1.06 -9.65
CA GLN A 13 2.68 1.33 -9.30
C GLN A 13 1.92 0.03 -9.08
N HIS A 14 1.11 -0.01 -8.03
CA HIS A 14 0.28 -1.15 -7.70
C HIS A 14 -1.13 -0.69 -7.30
N GLY A 15 -2.13 -1.47 -7.68
CA GLY A 15 -3.51 -1.20 -7.30
C GLY A 15 -4.30 -2.49 -7.16
N ILE A 16 -5.05 -2.61 -6.08
CA ILE A 16 -5.98 -3.70 -5.79
C ILE A 16 -7.43 -3.27 -6.06
N THR A 17 -8.36 -4.21 -6.15
CA THR A 17 -9.75 -3.97 -6.59
C THR A 17 -10.59 -3.15 -5.61
N LEU A 18 -10.31 -3.26 -4.30
CA LEU A 18 -11.07 -2.62 -3.23
C LEU A 18 -10.13 -1.80 -2.32
N GLY A 19 -9.67 -2.39 -1.22
CA GLY A 19 -8.69 -1.83 -0.30
C GLY A 19 -8.05 -2.96 0.49
N GLU A 20 -6.98 -2.67 1.22
CA GLU A 20 -6.16 -3.70 1.88
C GLU A 20 -6.90 -4.41 3.04
N SER A 21 -7.94 -3.77 3.60
CA SER A 21 -8.70 -4.33 4.71
C SER A 21 -9.85 -5.22 4.25
N GLY A 22 -9.99 -6.39 4.87
CA GLY A 22 -11.18 -7.25 4.73
C GLY A 22 -12.39 -6.82 5.58
N TRP A 23 -12.25 -5.82 6.45
CA TRP A 23 -13.30 -5.39 7.39
C TRP A 23 -14.16 -4.27 6.80
N PRO A 24 -15.48 -4.45 6.58
CA PRO A 24 -16.33 -3.47 5.90
C PRO A 24 -16.36 -2.06 6.51
N ASN A 25 -16.14 -1.96 7.82
CA ASN A 25 -16.15 -0.69 8.56
C ASN A 25 -14.77 -0.01 8.62
N ASN A 26 -13.71 -0.63 8.10
CA ASN A 26 -12.38 -0.05 8.10
C ASN A 26 -12.23 0.96 6.94
N PRO A 27 -11.57 2.11 7.14
CA PRO A 27 -11.34 3.09 6.07
C PRO A 27 -10.68 2.50 4.81
N HIS A 28 -9.83 1.49 4.97
CA HIS A 28 -9.10 0.80 3.89
C HIS A 28 -9.86 -0.39 3.31
N TRP A 29 -11.18 -0.47 3.46
CA TRP A 29 -11.97 -1.56 2.87
C TRP A 29 -12.24 -1.37 1.37
N LYS A 30 -12.36 -0.13 0.89
CA LYS A 30 -12.70 0.19 -0.52
C LYS A 30 -12.03 1.46 -1.04
N ASP A 31 -10.99 1.93 -0.37
CA ASP A 31 -10.33 3.22 -0.63
C ASP A 31 -9.53 3.28 -1.94
N GLN A 32 -9.33 2.15 -2.62
CA GLN A 32 -8.73 2.08 -3.97
C GLN A 32 -9.74 1.72 -5.07
N LEU A 33 -11.03 1.55 -4.74
CA LEU A 33 -12.04 1.11 -5.71
C LEU A 33 -12.18 2.07 -6.90
N ASP A 34 -12.15 3.38 -6.64
CA ASP A 34 -12.26 4.38 -7.71
C ASP A 34 -11.02 4.39 -8.61
N ASP A 35 -9.82 4.22 -8.04
CA ASP A 35 -8.59 4.08 -8.81
C ASP A 35 -8.58 2.83 -9.67
N TRP A 36 -9.09 1.73 -9.12
CA TRP A 36 -9.19 0.48 -9.86
C TRP A 36 -10.16 0.60 -11.04
N ARG A 37 -11.30 1.28 -10.86
CA ARG A 37 -12.27 1.56 -11.93
C ARG A 37 -11.67 2.44 -13.03
N ASN A 38 -10.88 3.44 -12.64
CA ASN A 38 -10.32 4.43 -13.55
C ASN A 38 -8.93 4.05 -14.11
N VAL A 39 -8.38 2.90 -13.72
CA VAL A 39 -7.05 2.42 -14.15
C VAL A 39 -5.93 3.40 -13.74
N THR A 40 -6.02 3.93 -12.51
CA THR A 40 -5.04 4.86 -11.92
C THR A 40 -4.34 4.24 -10.71
N PRO A 41 -3.52 3.18 -10.88
CA PRO A 41 -2.83 2.54 -9.77
C PRO A 41 -1.91 3.54 -9.03
N ARG A 42 -1.81 3.39 -7.71
CA ARG A 42 -1.03 4.31 -6.87
C ARG A 42 0.44 3.91 -6.83
N ALA A 43 1.30 4.82 -6.38
CA ALA A 43 2.70 4.53 -6.11
C ALA A 43 2.84 3.36 -5.12
N PHE A 44 3.84 2.51 -5.34
CA PHE A 44 4.17 1.38 -4.48
C PHE A 44 5.59 1.60 -3.89
N PRO A 45 5.68 2.32 -2.75
CA PRO A 45 6.97 2.72 -2.17
C PRO A 45 7.85 1.51 -1.87
N PHE A 46 9.14 1.59 -2.23
CA PHE A 46 10.08 0.49 -2.06
C PHE A 46 11.24 0.86 -1.12
N THR A 47 11.89 1.99 -1.36
CA THR A 47 13.01 2.42 -0.51
C THR A 47 12.52 2.74 0.90
N LYS A 48 13.40 2.56 1.89
CA LYS A 48 13.09 2.84 3.28
C LYS A 48 12.51 4.26 3.47
N GLY A 49 13.14 5.26 2.86
CA GLY A 49 12.66 6.64 2.94
C GLY A 49 11.29 6.87 2.29
N ALA A 50 11.01 6.21 1.15
CA ALA A 50 9.70 6.30 0.51
C ALA A 50 8.60 5.64 1.36
N VAL A 51 8.89 4.47 1.96
CA VAL A 51 7.97 3.78 2.89
C VAL A 51 7.74 4.64 4.14
N GLU A 52 8.80 5.15 4.76
CA GLU A 52 8.70 6.01 5.94
C GLU A 52 7.87 7.27 5.67
N SER A 53 8.05 7.91 4.50
CA SER A 53 7.27 9.07 4.10
C SER A 53 5.79 8.77 3.82
N ALA A 54 5.45 7.55 3.39
CA ALA A 54 4.09 7.15 3.05
C ALA A 54 3.31 6.55 4.24
N THR A 55 4.03 6.10 5.29
CA THR A 55 3.49 5.43 6.46
C THR A 55 2.38 6.24 7.16
N LYS A 56 1.26 5.59 7.48
CA LYS A 56 0.15 6.18 8.27
C LYS A 56 0.16 5.75 9.72
N GLU A 57 0.58 4.52 10.00
CA GLU A 57 0.59 3.93 11.34
C GLU A 57 1.86 3.07 11.51
N ILE A 58 2.42 3.05 12.72
CA ILE A 58 3.56 2.22 13.09
C ILE A 58 3.16 1.37 14.29
N LEU A 59 3.32 0.06 14.16
CA LEU A 59 3.16 -0.91 15.24
C LEU A 59 4.45 -1.70 15.40
N VAL A 60 5.05 -1.63 16.59
CA VAL A 60 6.22 -2.44 16.95
C VAL A 60 5.75 -3.60 17.81
N LEU A 61 6.05 -4.82 17.38
CA LEU A 61 5.73 -6.05 18.10
C LEU A 61 7.02 -6.66 18.65
N GLU A 62 7.02 -6.96 19.94
CA GLU A 62 8.14 -7.60 20.63
C GLU A 62 7.73 -8.99 21.14
N PRO A 63 8.66 -9.95 21.18
CA PRO A 63 8.40 -11.26 21.78
C PRO A 63 8.04 -11.15 23.28
N ALA A 64 7.20 -12.05 23.77
CA ALA A 64 7.00 -12.18 25.22
C ALA A 64 8.33 -12.57 25.91
N PRO A 65 8.58 -12.11 27.14
CA PRO A 65 9.70 -12.57 27.95
C PRO A 65 9.72 -14.10 28.09
N LYS A 66 10.90 -14.68 28.24
CA LYS A 66 11.08 -16.11 28.54
C LYS A 66 10.68 -16.45 29.96
#